data_AF-A0A8D8C5R0-F1
#
_entry.id   AF-A0A8D8C5R0-F1
#
_cell.length_a   1.000
_cell.length_b   1.000
_cell.length_c   1.000
_cell.angle_alpha   90.00
_cell.angle_beta   90.00
_cell.angle_gamma   90.00
#
_symmetry.space_group_name_H-M   'P 1'
#
loop_
_entity.id
_entity.type
_entity.pdbx_description
1 polymer ?
#
loop_
_entity_poly.entity_id
_entity_poly.type
_entity_poly.pdbx_seq_one_letter_code
_entity_poly.pdbx_strand_id
1 'polypeptide(L)'
;MVRSLSQWTKTLSFPARISPNRNSKDCSVNVLPITPPPAPPRNKPATSTTTCSSSNSSTMSSPSPPPNVPITEISQIIYPDPESEKAIMGSLVFCIHHKQGCKWSDELRKLKAHLNTCKHDAIPCPNKCGSQIPRVMMTDHLAFTCILRRAICEFCNVEFTGLGLEEHAGTCSSEPMYCESKCGARVVRGRMSIHRAKDCSKRLRRCPHCSREFSADTLSVHGATCPRSPVPCPQRCDAGPMARADLDSHLRDECKA
;
A
#
# COMPACT_ATOMS: atom_id res chain seq x y z
N MET A 1 31.64 -0.85 -16.91
CA MET A 1 30.92 -2.01 -17.46
C MET A 1 29.81 -1.49 -18.37
N VAL A 2 29.93 -1.65 -19.69
CA VAL A 2 29.06 -0.99 -20.68
C VAL A 2 27.87 -1.89 -21.02
N ARG A 3 26.64 -1.39 -20.92
CA ARG A 3 25.43 -2.11 -21.38
C ARG A 3 25.28 -2.00 -22.89
N SER A 4 24.98 -3.13 -23.55
CA SER A 4 24.72 -3.17 -25.00
C SER A 4 23.35 -2.55 -25.34
N LEU A 5 23.22 -2.04 -26.56
CA LEU A 5 21.99 -1.41 -27.08
C LEU A 5 20.78 -2.37 -26.99
N SER A 6 21.01 -3.67 -27.19
CA SER A 6 20.00 -4.73 -27.13
C SER A 6 19.42 -5.01 -25.74
N GLN A 7 19.93 -4.38 -24.67
CA GLN A 7 19.29 -4.43 -23.35
C GLN A 7 18.16 -3.40 -23.18
N TRP A 8 18.09 -2.37 -24.03
CA TRP A 8 17.07 -1.31 -23.95
C TRP A 8 15.73 -1.71 -24.60
N THR A 9 15.72 -2.72 -25.47
CA THR A 9 14.50 -3.19 -26.16
C THR A 9 13.72 -4.25 -25.37
N LYS A 10 14.27 -4.79 -24.26
CA LYS A 10 13.65 -5.91 -23.51
C LYS A 10 12.50 -5.54 -22.57
N THR A 11 12.18 -4.26 -22.41
CA THR A 11 10.97 -3.77 -21.71
C THR A 11 9.87 -3.30 -22.68
N LEU A 12 10.00 -3.60 -23.98
CA LEU A 12 9.02 -3.22 -25.01
C LEU A 12 7.78 -4.14 -25.01
N SER A 13 6.92 -3.98 -24.01
CA SER A 13 5.51 -4.37 -24.13
C SER A 13 4.81 -3.46 -25.15
N PHE A 14 4.88 -3.81 -26.44
CA PHE A 14 4.17 -3.08 -27.50
C PHE A 14 2.65 -3.17 -27.30
N PRO A 15 1.92 -2.05 -27.11
CA PRO A 15 0.49 -2.03 -27.33
C PRO A 15 0.25 -2.15 -28.84
N ALA A 16 -0.57 -3.11 -29.27
CA ALA A 16 -0.88 -3.29 -30.68
C ALA A 16 -1.51 -2.01 -31.26
N ARG A 17 -1.02 -1.53 -32.41
CA ARG A 17 -1.69 -0.45 -33.15
C ARG A 17 -3.01 -0.97 -33.71
N ILE A 18 -4.11 -0.47 -33.17
CA ILE A 18 -5.36 -0.37 -33.93
C ILE A 18 -5.13 0.66 -35.05
N SER A 19 -5.60 0.36 -36.26
CA SER A 19 -5.58 1.24 -37.43
C SER A 19 -6.98 1.26 -38.08
N PRO A 20 -7.45 2.37 -38.66
CA PRO A 20 -8.88 2.55 -38.93
C PRO A 20 -9.34 2.21 -40.36
N ASN A 21 -10.67 2.02 -40.50
CA ASN A 21 -11.46 1.97 -41.75
C ASN A 21 -11.29 0.67 -42.61
N ARG A 22 -12.31 0.16 -43.33
CA ARG A 22 -13.68 0.67 -43.58
C ARG A 22 -14.67 -0.45 -43.99
N ASN A 23 -15.96 -0.24 -43.68
CA ASN A 23 -17.17 -0.73 -44.37
C ASN A 23 -17.85 -2.07 -43.93
N SER A 24 -19.20 -2.02 -43.94
CA SER A 24 -20.19 -3.12 -44.07
C SER A 24 -20.68 -3.91 -42.83
N LYS A 25 -21.92 -3.54 -42.41
CA LYS A 25 -23.02 -4.37 -41.85
C LYS A 25 -22.92 -5.01 -40.45
N ASP A 26 -24.01 -4.78 -39.69
CA ASP A 26 -24.77 -5.62 -38.73
C ASP A 26 -24.03 -6.71 -37.90
N CYS A 27 -24.33 -6.94 -36.61
CA CYS A 27 -25.56 -6.66 -35.84
C CYS A 27 -25.31 -6.45 -34.33
N SER A 28 -26.38 -6.35 -33.52
CA SER A 28 -26.35 -6.00 -32.08
C SER A 28 -26.09 -7.17 -31.11
N VAL A 29 -25.65 -6.88 -29.86
CA VAL A 29 -26.27 -7.29 -28.56
C VAL A 29 -25.39 -6.88 -27.35
N ASN A 30 -26.00 -6.74 -26.17
CA ASN A 30 -25.45 -6.20 -24.91
C ASN A 30 -24.73 -7.24 -24.00
N VAL A 31 -24.00 -6.76 -22.99
CA VAL A 31 -24.15 -7.03 -21.51
C VAL A 31 -22.80 -6.84 -20.76
N LEU A 32 -22.86 -6.47 -19.48
CA LEU A 32 -21.72 -6.21 -18.57
C LEU A 32 -21.36 -7.47 -17.70
N PRO A 33 -20.74 -7.39 -16.49
CA PRO A 33 -19.35 -7.83 -16.30
C PRO A 33 -19.19 -9.04 -15.35
N ILE A 34 -18.01 -9.69 -15.36
CA ILE A 34 -17.70 -10.84 -14.49
C ILE A 34 -16.35 -10.66 -13.75
N THR A 35 -16.33 -11.11 -12.50
CA THR A 35 -15.25 -11.03 -11.49
C THR A 35 -14.18 -12.14 -11.60
N PRO A 36 -13.00 -12.01 -10.94
CA PRO A 36 -11.83 -12.87 -11.19
C PRO A 36 -11.81 -14.22 -10.44
N PRO A 37 -11.05 -15.22 -10.93
CA PRO A 37 -10.85 -16.52 -10.28
C PRO A 37 -9.59 -16.61 -9.38
N PRO A 38 -9.58 -17.51 -8.37
CA PRO A 38 -8.39 -17.83 -7.56
C PRO A 38 -7.52 -18.97 -8.12
N ALA A 39 -6.44 -19.34 -7.39
CA ALA A 39 -5.31 -20.14 -7.86
C ALA A 39 -5.49 -21.69 -7.85
N PRO A 40 -4.67 -22.45 -8.62
CA PRO A 40 -4.76 -23.92 -8.76
C PRO A 40 -3.73 -24.71 -7.91
N PRO A 41 -3.87 -26.05 -7.83
CA PRO A 41 -2.73 -26.91 -7.52
C PRO A 41 -2.58 -28.23 -8.33
N ARG A 42 -1.33 -28.48 -8.80
CA ARG A 42 -0.59 -29.77 -8.74
C ARG A 42 -0.80 -30.92 -9.78
N ASN A 43 0.20 -31.02 -10.68
CA ASN A 43 0.95 -32.23 -11.14
C ASN A 43 0.28 -33.48 -11.78
N LYS A 44 0.66 -33.73 -13.06
CA LYS A 44 1.31 -34.97 -13.63
C LYS A 44 0.59 -36.35 -13.60
N PRO A 45 1.00 -37.33 -14.45
CA PRO A 45 1.56 -37.28 -15.83
C PRO A 45 0.87 -38.34 -16.76
N ALA A 46 1.58 -38.82 -17.80
CA ALA A 46 1.29 -40.00 -18.66
C ALA A 46 0.13 -39.86 -19.68
N THR A 47 0.10 -40.53 -20.84
CA THR A 47 1.13 -41.22 -21.68
C THR A 47 0.60 -41.33 -23.14
N SER A 48 1.49 -41.63 -24.11
CA SER A 48 1.27 -42.04 -25.51
C SER A 48 0.04 -42.96 -25.76
N THR A 49 -0.55 -43.15 -26.95
CA THR A 49 -0.12 -43.11 -28.39
C THR A 49 -1.42 -43.07 -29.28
N THR A 50 -1.56 -43.08 -30.63
CA THR A 50 -0.75 -43.31 -31.86
C THR A 50 -1.49 -42.74 -33.11
N THR A 51 -0.77 -42.38 -34.20
CA THR A 51 -1.24 -42.30 -35.64
C THR A 51 -2.41 -41.32 -35.97
N CYS A 52 -2.67 -40.85 -37.21
CA CYS A 52 -2.05 -40.88 -38.57
C CYS A 52 -2.75 -39.79 -39.44
N SER A 53 -2.38 -39.45 -40.70
CA SER A 53 -1.10 -39.33 -41.43
C SER A 53 -1.35 -38.64 -42.79
N SER A 54 -0.34 -37.97 -43.38
CA SER A 54 -0.27 -37.49 -44.80
C SER A 54 -1.23 -36.35 -45.23
N SER A 55 -0.89 -35.42 -46.14
CA SER A 55 0.39 -35.01 -46.76
C SER A 55 0.28 -33.65 -47.48
N ASN A 56 1.41 -32.94 -47.62
CA ASN A 56 1.69 -31.83 -48.57
C ASN A 56 0.93 -30.48 -48.35
N SER A 57 1.44 -29.29 -48.69
CA SER A 57 2.63 -28.90 -49.50
C SER A 57 3.38 -27.67 -48.94
N SER A 58 4.62 -27.47 -49.41
CA SER A 58 5.32 -26.17 -49.55
C SER A 58 5.72 -25.38 -48.28
N THR A 59 6.90 -25.67 -47.76
CA THR A 59 7.68 -24.74 -46.92
C THR A 59 8.47 -23.73 -47.77
N MET A 60 8.46 -22.46 -47.36
CA MET A 60 9.45 -21.45 -47.76
C MET A 60 10.17 -20.95 -46.50
N SER A 61 11.16 -21.72 -46.06
CA SER A 61 11.89 -21.45 -44.81
C SER A 61 13.02 -20.45 -45.03
N SER A 62 12.88 -19.23 -44.50
CA SER A 62 14.02 -18.32 -44.34
C SER A 62 15.04 -18.93 -43.35
N PRO A 63 16.34 -18.97 -43.67
CA PRO A 63 17.33 -19.61 -42.81
C PRO A 63 17.62 -18.77 -41.54
N SER A 64 17.51 -19.40 -40.38
CA SER A 64 17.99 -18.84 -39.10
C SER A 64 19.52 -18.98 -38.99
N PRO A 65 20.27 -17.92 -38.60
CA PRO A 65 21.73 -17.98 -38.52
C PRO A 65 22.25 -18.83 -37.34
N PRO A 66 23.43 -19.47 -37.47
CA PRO A 66 24.01 -20.35 -36.46
C PRO A 66 24.69 -19.60 -35.30
N PRO A 67 24.85 -20.23 -34.11
CA PRO A 67 25.15 -19.52 -32.87
C PRO A 67 26.66 -19.39 -32.53
N ASN A 68 27.51 -18.90 -33.44
CA ASN A 68 28.89 -18.45 -33.08
C ASN A 68 29.60 -17.52 -34.10
N VAL A 69 28.87 -16.66 -34.81
CA VAL A 69 29.50 -15.68 -35.72
C VAL A 69 30.07 -14.45 -34.98
N PRO A 70 31.28 -13.94 -35.32
CA PRO A 70 31.84 -12.73 -34.74
C PRO A 70 31.02 -11.47 -35.08
N ILE A 71 31.13 -10.45 -34.23
CA ILE A 71 30.33 -9.21 -34.30
C ILE A 71 30.49 -8.47 -35.64
N THR A 72 31.64 -8.61 -36.30
CA THR A 72 31.95 -8.06 -37.63
C THR A 72 31.10 -8.67 -38.75
N GLU A 73 30.84 -9.98 -38.71
CA GLU A 73 29.96 -10.63 -39.70
C GLU A 73 28.50 -10.27 -39.45
N ILE A 74 28.09 -10.16 -38.18
CA ILE A 74 26.74 -9.71 -37.82
C ILE A 74 26.47 -8.28 -38.34
N SER A 75 27.47 -7.39 -38.33
CA SER A 75 27.33 -6.05 -38.90
C SER A 75 27.21 -6.09 -40.44
N GLN A 76 27.96 -6.93 -41.14
CA GLN A 76 27.86 -7.11 -42.60
C GLN A 76 26.54 -7.77 -43.04
N ILE A 77 25.96 -8.66 -42.23
CA ILE A 77 24.65 -9.28 -42.49
C ILE A 77 23.49 -8.27 -42.31
N ILE A 78 23.64 -7.31 -41.40
CA ILE A 78 22.60 -6.29 -41.12
C ILE A 78 22.76 -5.04 -42.02
N TYR A 79 24.00 -4.67 -42.35
CA TYR A 79 24.36 -3.54 -43.23
C TYR A 79 25.35 -4.04 -44.31
N PRO A 80 24.85 -4.51 -45.46
CA PRO A 80 25.69 -5.06 -46.53
C PRO A 80 26.49 -4.01 -47.30
N ASP A 81 26.31 -2.72 -47.00
CA ASP A 81 26.97 -1.59 -47.64
C ASP A 81 27.30 -0.50 -46.58
N PRO A 82 28.55 0.02 -46.50
CA PRO A 82 28.94 1.07 -45.56
C PRO A 82 28.28 2.44 -45.83
N GLU A 83 27.81 2.73 -47.05
CA GLU A 83 27.04 3.96 -47.29
C GLU A 83 25.63 3.87 -46.65
N SER A 84 25.01 2.69 -46.65
CA SER A 84 23.76 2.43 -45.93
C SER A 84 23.90 2.59 -44.40
N GLU A 85 25.01 2.15 -43.79
CA GLU A 85 25.27 2.37 -42.35
C GLU A 85 25.35 3.87 -42.04
N LYS A 86 26.11 4.62 -42.85
CA LYS A 86 26.27 6.07 -42.73
C LYS A 86 24.93 6.80 -42.88
N ALA A 87 24.09 6.40 -43.83
CA ALA A 87 22.75 6.96 -44.03
C ALA A 87 21.82 6.69 -42.84
N ILE A 88 21.84 5.47 -42.28
CA ILE A 88 21.03 5.09 -41.12
C ILE A 88 21.50 5.81 -39.85
N MET A 89 22.81 5.89 -39.61
CA MET A 89 23.38 6.57 -38.44
C MET A 89 23.26 8.11 -38.50
N GLY A 90 23.12 8.68 -39.70
CA GLY A 90 22.77 10.07 -39.96
C GLY A 90 21.26 10.37 -39.99
N SER A 91 20.39 9.35 -39.93
CA SER A 91 18.93 9.56 -39.99
C SER A 91 18.40 10.33 -38.79
N LEU A 92 17.45 11.24 -39.02
CA LEU A 92 16.81 12.04 -37.98
C LEU A 92 15.88 11.16 -37.13
N VAL A 93 16.12 11.08 -35.83
CA VAL A 93 15.28 10.32 -34.89
C VAL A 93 14.83 11.19 -33.72
N PHE A 94 13.63 10.90 -33.20
CA PHE A 94 13.07 11.52 -32.01
C PHE A 94 13.45 10.72 -30.76
N CYS A 95 13.50 11.38 -29.59
CA CYS A 95 13.63 10.68 -28.32
C CYS A 95 12.47 9.69 -28.11
N ILE A 96 12.75 8.50 -27.57
CA ILE A 96 11.71 7.52 -27.20
C ILE A 96 10.68 8.09 -26.20
N HIS A 97 11.08 9.09 -25.41
CA HIS A 97 10.23 9.83 -24.47
C HIS A 97 9.55 11.07 -25.09
N HIS A 98 9.50 11.21 -26.42
CA HIS A 98 8.86 12.36 -27.08
C HIS A 98 7.37 12.50 -26.68
N LYS A 99 6.66 11.37 -26.57
CA LYS A 99 5.27 11.32 -26.04
C LYS A 99 5.13 11.74 -24.57
N GLN A 100 6.22 11.73 -23.81
CA GLN A 100 6.28 12.16 -22.41
C GLN A 100 6.77 13.63 -22.27
N GLY A 101 6.92 14.35 -23.40
CA GLY A 101 7.37 15.75 -23.41
C GLY A 101 8.84 15.96 -23.76
N CYS A 102 9.60 14.92 -24.09
CA CYS A 102 11.01 15.08 -24.49
C CYS A 102 11.15 15.60 -25.93
N LYS A 103 11.31 16.92 -26.09
CA LYS A 103 11.43 17.62 -27.38
C LYS A 103 12.76 17.41 -28.13
N TRP A 104 13.53 16.37 -27.81
CA TRP A 104 14.82 16.10 -28.48
C TRP A 104 14.62 15.30 -29.77
N SER A 105 15.26 15.77 -30.84
CA SER A 105 15.40 15.09 -32.13
C SER A 105 16.70 15.50 -32.81
N ASP A 106 17.50 14.54 -33.25
CA ASP A 106 18.75 14.73 -33.99
C ASP A 106 19.13 13.40 -34.67
N GLU A 107 20.31 13.33 -35.30
CA GLU A 107 20.86 12.12 -35.91
C GLU A 107 20.92 10.92 -34.94
N LEU A 108 20.63 9.71 -35.42
CA LEU A 108 20.65 8.46 -34.64
C LEU A 108 21.95 8.26 -33.85
N ARG A 109 23.11 8.60 -34.42
CA ARG A 109 24.42 8.53 -33.74
C ARG A 109 24.50 9.32 -32.43
N LYS A 110 23.72 10.40 -32.28
CA LYS A 110 23.68 11.26 -31.08
C LYS A 110 22.67 10.79 -30.02
N LEU A 111 21.66 9.98 -30.38
CA LEU A 111 20.59 9.54 -29.48
C LEU A 111 21.13 8.91 -28.19
N LYS A 112 22.21 8.12 -28.28
CA LYS A 112 22.85 7.48 -27.11
C LYS A 112 23.40 8.49 -26.10
N ALA A 113 23.93 9.63 -26.56
CA ALA A 113 24.40 10.70 -25.68
C ALA A 113 23.23 11.49 -25.07
N HIS A 114 22.16 11.69 -25.83
CA HIS A 114 20.93 12.29 -25.32
C HIS A 114 20.27 11.44 -24.22
N LEU A 115 20.12 10.12 -24.40
CA LEU A 115 19.45 9.26 -23.42
C LEU A 115 20.15 9.31 -22.05
N ASN A 116 21.48 9.33 -22.02
CA ASN A 116 22.28 9.50 -20.79
C ASN A 116 22.00 10.81 -20.03
N THR A 117 21.39 11.82 -20.66
CA THR A 117 21.07 13.15 -20.10
C THR A 117 19.57 13.46 -20.12
N CYS A 118 18.73 12.57 -20.65
CA CYS A 118 17.30 12.79 -20.82
C CYS A 118 16.58 12.80 -19.47
N LYS A 119 15.82 13.86 -19.17
CA LYS A 119 15.08 14.01 -17.90
C LYS A 119 14.01 12.93 -17.67
N HIS A 120 13.53 12.31 -18.75
CA HIS A 120 12.49 11.28 -18.74
C HIS A 120 13.06 9.85 -18.78
N ASP A 121 14.36 9.69 -19.05
CA ASP A 121 15.05 8.40 -19.01
C ASP A 121 15.04 7.85 -17.58
N ALA A 122 14.81 6.54 -17.45
CA ALA A 122 14.60 5.87 -16.18
C ALA A 122 15.92 5.26 -15.67
N ILE A 123 16.35 5.70 -14.49
CA ILE A 123 17.59 5.26 -13.85
C ILE A 123 17.30 4.47 -12.57
N PRO A 124 18.18 3.54 -12.16
CA PRO A 124 18.02 2.82 -10.91
C PRO A 124 18.11 3.78 -9.72
N CYS A 125 17.22 3.61 -8.74
CA CYS A 125 17.26 4.39 -7.50
C CYS A 125 18.62 4.24 -6.77
N PRO A 126 19.26 5.35 -6.31
CA PRO A 126 20.56 5.29 -5.64
C PRO A 126 20.52 4.50 -4.32
N ASN A 127 19.37 4.45 -3.65
CA ASN A 127 19.14 3.64 -2.45
C ASN A 127 18.95 2.14 -2.77
N LYS A 128 19.07 1.74 -4.05
CA LYS A 128 19.03 0.36 -4.54
C LYS A 128 17.72 -0.40 -4.25
N CYS A 129 16.59 0.28 -4.12
CA CYS A 129 15.26 -0.31 -3.87
C CYS A 129 14.66 -1.12 -5.04
N GLY A 130 15.47 -1.56 -6.01
CA GLY A 130 15.05 -2.28 -7.23
C GLY A 130 14.36 -1.43 -8.30
N SER A 131 13.72 -0.31 -7.95
CA SER A 131 12.94 0.53 -8.87
C SER A 131 13.80 1.29 -9.90
N GLN A 132 13.28 1.39 -11.12
CA GLN A 132 13.75 2.32 -12.17
C GLN A 132 12.84 3.56 -12.16
N ILE A 133 13.41 4.75 -11.98
CA ILE A 133 12.68 6.01 -11.79
C ILE A 133 13.16 7.04 -12.81
N PRO A 134 12.25 7.75 -13.53
CA PRO A 134 12.62 8.85 -14.40
C PRO A 134 13.42 9.91 -13.64
N ARG A 135 14.51 10.44 -14.22
CA ARG A 135 15.39 11.42 -13.54
C ARG A 135 14.63 12.61 -12.94
N VAL A 136 13.60 13.09 -13.62
CA VAL A 136 12.72 14.18 -13.17
C VAL A 136 11.91 13.85 -11.90
N MET A 137 11.60 12.57 -11.64
CA MET A 137 10.86 12.10 -10.45
C MET A 137 11.76 11.55 -9.34
N MET A 138 13.09 11.55 -9.51
CA MET A 138 14.02 10.91 -8.56
C MET A 138 14.01 11.61 -7.18
N THR A 139 13.87 12.93 -7.14
CA THR A 139 13.79 13.69 -5.89
C THR A 139 12.56 13.28 -5.07
N ASP A 140 11.38 13.28 -5.69
CA ASP A 140 10.11 12.96 -5.04
C ASP A 140 10.05 11.49 -4.62
N HIS A 141 10.68 10.61 -5.41
CA HIS A 141 10.87 9.21 -5.02
C HIS A 141 11.71 9.08 -3.75
N LEU A 142 12.86 9.74 -3.68
CA LEU A 142 13.73 9.68 -2.50
C LEU A 142 13.11 10.36 -1.27
N ALA A 143 12.26 11.37 -1.46
CA ALA A 143 11.54 12.03 -0.37
C ALA A 143 10.36 11.20 0.15
N PHE A 144 9.56 10.58 -0.73
CA PHE A 144 8.23 10.05 -0.38
C PHE A 144 7.99 8.58 -0.73
N THR A 145 8.35 8.10 -1.93
CA THR A 145 7.89 6.78 -2.42
C THR A 145 8.94 5.66 -2.38
N CYS A 146 10.20 5.95 -2.05
CA CYS A 146 11.24 4.95 -1.92
C CYS A 146 11.10 4.19 -0.60
N ILE A 147 10.85 2.87 -0.67
CA ILE A 147 10.81 1.97 0.50
C ILE A 147 12.11 1.97 1.32
N LEU A 148 13.24 2.38 0.71
CA LEU A 148 14.55 2.54 1.35
C LEU A 148 14.95 4.03 1.51
N ARG A 149 14.01 4.98 1.49
CA ARG A 149 14.30 6.35 1.96
C ARG A 149 14.58 6.35 3.46
N ARG A 150 15.31 7.37 3.92
CA ARG A 150 15.40 7.71 5.35
C ARG A 150 14.19 8.56 5.70
N ALA A 151 13.46 8.21 6.75
CA ALA A 151 12.29 8.95 7.19
C ALA A 151 12.19 8.94 8.72
N ILE A 152 11.74 10.05 9.31
CA ILE A 152 11.62 10.21 10.76
C ILE A 152 10.15 10.21 11.14
N CYS A 153 9.77 9.51 12.20
CA CYS A 153 8.40 9.52 12.71
C CYS A 153 8.13 10.82 13.50
N GLU A 154 7.13 11.59 13.07
CA GLU A 154 6.75 12.88 13.67
C GLU A 154 6.37 12.81 15.16
N PHE A 155 5.95 11.63 15.65
CA PHE A 155 5.50 11.46 17.04
C PHE A 155 6.61 11.04 18.02
N CYS A 156 7.56 10.20 17.59
CA CYS A 156 8.63 9.68 18.46
C CYS A 156 10.04 10.18 18.09
N ASN A 157 10.17 10.89 16.95
CA ASN A 157 11.41 11.41 16.38
C ASN A 157 12.51 10.34 16.15
N VAL A 158 12.12 9.07 16.00
CA VAL A 158 13.01 7.96 15.62
C VAL A 158 13.10 7.87 14.09
N GLU A 159 14.29 7.57 13.59
CA GLU A 159 14.56 7.35 12.16
C GLU A 159 14.31 5.89 11.75
N PHE A 160 13.67 5.71 10.60
CA PHE A 160 13.32 4.45 9.97
C PHE A 160 13.65 4.45 8.47
N THR A 161 13.58 3.28 7.84
CA THR A 161 13.40 3.19 6.38
C THR A 161 11.98 3.60 5.99
N GLY A 162 11.73 3.91 4.72
CA GLY A 162 10.38 4.20 4.20
C GLY A 162 9.37 3.11 4.54
N LEU A 163 9.74 1.84 4.35
CA LEU A 163 8.94 0.67 4.72
C LEU A 163 8.79 0.55 6.25
N GLY A 164 9.87 0.73 7.02
CA GLY A 164 9.83 0.64 8.48
C GLY A 164 8.97 1.73 9.12
N LEU A 165 8.85 2.92 8.51
CA LEU A 165 7.94 3.97 8.96
C LEU A 165 6.47 3.63 8.68
N GLU A 166 6.20 2.96 7.55
CA GLU A 166 4.85 2.48 7.20
C GLU A 166 4.40 1.35 8.15
N GLU A 167 5.28 0.44 8.53
CA GLU A 167 5.05 -0.58 9.57
C GLU A 167 4.94 0.02 10.99
N HIS A 168 5.66 1.11 11.27
CA HIS A 168 5.61 1.83 12.55
C HIS A 168 4.32 2.64 12.75
N ALA A 169 3.65 3.04 11.66
CA ALA A 169 2.41 3.80 11.72
C ALA A 169 1.30 3.01 12.46
N GLY A 170 0.55 3.68 13.34
CA GLY A 170 -0.46 3.02 14.18
C GLY A 170 0.10 2.16 15.33
N THR A 171 1.39 1.83 15.32
CA THR A 171 2.09 1.11 16.40
C THR A 171 2.89 2.07 17.30
N CYS A 172 3.28 3.25 16.79
CA CYS A 172 4.07 4.25 17.50
C CYS A 172 3.61 4.53 18.94
N SER A 173 4.48 4.31 19.92
CA SER A 173 4.17 4.49 21.34
C SER A 173 3.89 5.95 21.74
N SER A 174 4.38 6.90 20.94
CA SER A 174 4.31 8.34 21.22
C SER A 174 3.11 9.04 20.55
N GLU A 175 2.37 8.33 19.69
CA GLU A 175 1.23 8.87 18.94
C GLU A 175 0.06 9.29 19.87
N PRO A 176 -0.46 10.54 19.77
CA PRO A 176 -1.57 11.00 20.63
C PRO A 176 -2.94 10.54 20.11
N MET A 177 -3.51 9.54 20.77
CA MET A 177 -4.81 8.94 20.43
C MET A 177 -5.93 9.34 21.43
N TYR A 178 -7.19 9.33 20.99
CA TYR A 178 -8.33 9.58 21.88
C TYR A 178 -8.57 8.40 22.84
N CYS A 179 -9.02 8.68 24.06
CA CYS A 179 -9.35 7.60 24.99
C CYS A 179 -10.61 6.82 24.59
N GLU A 180 -10.48 5.50 24.56
CA GLU A 180 -11.53 4.50 24.27
C GLU A 180 -12.83 4.74 25.06
N SER A 181 -12.70 5.17 26.32
CA SER A 181 -13.82 5.47 27.22
C SER A 181 -14.58 6.77 26.91
N LYS A 182 -14.23 7.45 25.81
CA LYS A 182 -14.85 8.69 25.32
C LYS A 182 -14.88 9.82 26.37
N CYS A 183 -13.83 9.91 27.19
CA CYS A 183 -13.66 10.96 28.20
C CYS A 183 -13.25 12.35 27.62
N GLY A 184 -13.04 12.46 26.30
CA GLY A 184 -12.60 13.67 25.60
C GLY A 184 -11.09 13.87 25.53
N ALA A 185 -10.30 13.22 26.39
CA ALA A 185 -8.85 13.38 26.41
C ALA A 185 -8.15 12.75 25.18
N ARG A 186 -7.16 13.47 24.63
CA ARG A 186 -6.10 12.94 23.76
C ARG A 186 -4.90 12.55 24.64
N VAL A 187 -4.45 11.31 24.53
CA VAL A 187 -3.39 10.73 25.36
C VAL A 187 -2.43 9.94 24.47
N VAL A 188 -1.13 10.09 24.74
CA VAL A 188 -0.07 9.31 24.09
C VAL A 188 -0.32 7.80 24.27
N ARG A 189 -0.26 7.03 23.19
CA ARG A 189 -0.56 5.58 23.14
C ARG A 189 0.07 4.81 24.31
N GLY A 190 1.37 4.97 24.54
CA GLY A 190 2.12 4.32 25.64
C GLY A 190 1.72 4.73 27.06
N ARG A 191 0.88 5.76 27.25
CA ARG A 191 0.33 6.21 28.55
C ARG A 191 -1.18 5.96 28.69
N MET A 192 -1.84 5.39 27.69
CA MET A 192 -3.30 5.16 27.71
C MET A 192 -3.75 4.25 28.86
N SER A 193 -2.94 3.24 29.23
CA SER A 193 -3.18 2.35 30.37
C SER A 193 -3.17 3.09 31.72
N ILE A 194 -2.19 3.98 31.92
CA ILE A 194 -2.06 4.82 33.13
C ILE A 194 -3.26 5.76 33.22
N HIS A 195 -3.59 6.44 32.12
CA HIS A 195 -4.76 7.32 32.03
C HIS A 195 -6.05 6.57 32.38
N ARG A 196 -6.30 5.40 31.76
CA ARG A 196 -7.49 4.57 32.01
C ARG A 196 -7.62 4.14 33.49
N ALA A 197 -6.50 3.95 34.19
CA ALA A 197 -6.49 3.59 35.61
C ALA A 197 -6.61 4.79 36.58
N LYS A 198 -5.94 5.91 36.31
CA LYS A 198 -5.75 7.02 37.27
C LYS A 198 -6.44 8.33 36.87
N ASP A 199 -6.23 8.76 35.62
CA ASP A 199 -6.49 10.14 35.21
C ASP A 199 -7.83 10.30 34.46
N CYS A 200 -8.40 9.20 33.96
CA CYS A 200 -9.65 9.21 33.21
C CYS A 200 -10.86 9.49 34.13
N SER A 201 -11.64 10.50 33.77
CA SER A 201 -12.94 10.85 34.39
C SER A 201 -14.01 9.78 34.19
N LYS A 202 -13.91 9.00 33.12
CA LYS A 202 -14.82 7.88 32.78
C LYS A 202 -14.31 6.51 33.26
N ARG A 203 -13.23 6.44 34.06
CA ARG A 203 -12.73 5.14 34.60
C ARG A 203 -13.80 4.44 35.43
N LEU A 204 -13.84 3.11 35.40
CA LEU A 204 -14.75 2.33 36.23
C LEU A 204 -14.28 2.27 37.69
N ARG A 205 -15.24 2.37 38.61
CA ARG A 205 -15.06 2.32 40.07
C ARG A 205 -16.26 1.60 40.70
N ARG A 206 -16.00 0.77 41.71
CA ARG A 206 -17.06 0.10 42.48
C ARG A 206 -17.64 1.03 43.54
N CYS A 207 -18.96 0.97 43.71
CA CYS A 207 -19.65 1.62 44.83
C CYS A 207 -19.29 0.91 46.15
N PRO A 208 -18.86 1.63 47.21
CA PRO A 208 -18.46 1.00 48.48
C PRO A 208 -19.63 0.32 49.23
N HIS A 209 -20.88 0.63 48.87
CA HIS A 209 -22.07 0.13 49.56
C HIS A 209 -22.83 -0.97 48.81
N CYS A 210 -22.76 -1.03 47.48
CA CYS A 210 -23.45 -2.05 46.69
C CYS A 210 -22.56 -2.80 45.68
N SER A 211 -21.24 -2.57 45.71
CA SER A 211 -20.20 -3.22 44.89
C SER A 211 -20.33 -3.10 43.35
N ARG A 212 -21.46 -2.61 42.83
CA ARG A 212 -21.69 -2.34 41.41
C ARG A 212 -20.71 -1.32 40.85
N GLU A 213 -20.36 -1.49 39.58
CA GLU A 213 -19.41 -0.64 38.86
C GLU A 213 -20.12 0.52 38.16
N PHE A 214 -19.55 1.72 38.32
CA PHE A 214 -19.99 2.97 37.70
C PHE A 214 -18.77 3.70 37.14
N SER A 215 -18.96 4.60 36.18
CA SER A 215 -17.90 5.52 35.77
C SER A 215 -17.64 6.54 36.90
N ALA A 216 -16.41 7.01 37.07
CA ALA A 216 -16.04 7.83 38.23
C ALA A 216 -16.82 9.15 38.36
N ASP A 217 -17.30 9.71 37.24
CA ASP A 217 -18.23 10.84 37.21
C ASP A 217 -19.66 10.48 37.67
N THR A 218 -20.21 9.35 37.22
CA THR A 218 -21.57 8.92 37.60
C THR A 218 -21.63 8.31 39.01
N LEU A 219 -20.51 7.80 39.53
CA LEU A 219 -20.42 7.21 40.87
C LEU A 219 -20.78 8.20 41.98
N SER A 220 -20.47 9.50 41.82
CA SER A 220 -20.85 10.53 42.80
C SER A 220 -22.37 10.66 42.92
N VAL A 221 -23.07 10.75 41.77
CA VAL A 221 -24.53 10.82 41.70
C VAL A 221 -25.18 9.52 42.20
N HIS A 222 -24.58 8.36 41.89
CA HIS A 222 -25.03 7.09 42.44
C HIS A 222 -24.84 7.00 43.97
N GLY A 223 -23.74 7.52 44.51
CA GLY A 223 -23.48 7.52 45.96
C GLY A 223 -24.59 8.24 46.73
N ALA A 224 -25.00 9.42 46.24
CA ALA A 224 -26.09 10.20 46.81
C ALA A 224 -27.45 9.46 46.82
N THR A 225 -27.68 8.55 45.86
CA THR A 225 -28.95 7.83 45.65
C THR A 225 -28.86 6.31 45.94
N CYS A 226 -27.75 5.83 46.49
CA CYS A 226 -27.50 4.39 46.63
C CYS A 226 -28.52 3.73 47.57
N PRO A 227 -29.18 2.62 47.18
CA PRO A 227 -30.11 1.91 48.06
C PRO A 227 -29.43 1.23 49.27
N ARG A 228 -28.12 0.94 49.17
CA ARG A 228 -27.36 0.27 50.23
C ARG A 228 -26.46 1.20 51.04
N SER A 229 -26.39 2.51 50.73
CA SER A 229 -25.64 3.44 51.58
C SER A 229 -26.32 3.56 52.95
N PRO A 230 -25.57 3.52 54.05
CA PRO A 230 -26.12 3.82 55.37
C PRO A 230 -26.71 5.24 55.42
N VAL A 231 -27.87 5.36 56.06
CA VAL A 231 -28.54 6.62 56.37
C VAL A 231 -29.01 6.58 57.84
N PRO A 232 -28.91 7.69 58.59
CA PRO A 232 -29.50 7.78 59.92
C PRO A 232 -31.03 7.87 59.82
N CYS A 233 -31.74 7.37 60.83
CA CYS A 233 -33.18 7.59 60.93
C CYS A 233 -33.50 9.09 61.08
N PRO A 234 -34.45 9.67 60.31
CA PRO A 234 -34.88 11.06 60.47
C PRO A 234 -35.37 11.41 61.89
N GLN A 235 -36.01 10.45 62.58
CA GLN A 235 -36.48 10.60 63.96
C GLN A 235 -35.37 10.39 65.02
N ARG A 236 -34.13 10.08 64.59
CA ARG A 236 -32.93 9.96 65.46
C ARG A 236 -32.99 8.88 66.56
N CYS A 237 -33.84 7.87 66.42
CA CYS A 237 -33.90 6.70 67.30
C CYS A 237 -32.57 5.91 67.35
N ASP A 238 -32.36 5.15 68.42
CA ASP A 238 -31.12 4.42 68.72
C ASP A 238 -30.76 3.26 67.76
N ALA A 239 -31.61 2.94 66.78
CA ALA A 239 -31.41 1.85 65.82
C ALA A 239 -30.18 2.00 64.89
N GLY A 240 -29.50 3.14 64.92
CA GLY A 240 -28.26 3.39 64.19
C GLY A 240 -28.42 3.57 62.67
N PRO A 241 -27.31 3.56 61.90
CA PRO A 241 -27.34 3.76 60.46
C PRO A 241 -27.79 2.49 59.70
N MET A 242 -28.98 2.55 59.09
CA MET A 242 -29.56 1.49 58.27
C MET A 242 -29.38 1.76 56.78
N ALA A 243 -29.52 0.75 55.91
CA ALA A 243 -29.46 0.99 54.46
C ALA A 243 -30.68 1.78 53.99
N ARG A 244 -30.48 2.70 53.03
CA ARG A 244 -31.54 3.57 52.48
C ARG A 244 -32.78 2.81 51.99
N ALA A 245 -32.63 1.60 51.45
CA ALA A 245 -33.75 0.77 51.01
C ALA A 245 -34.66 0.32 52.18
N ASP A 246 -34.09 0.12 53.35
CA ASP A 246 -34.74 -0.53 54.50
C ASP A 246 -35.38 0.51 55.45
N LEU A 247 -34.93 1.78 55.37
CA LEU A 247 -35.42 2.92 56.16
C LEU A 247 -36.95 3.11 56.10
N ASP A 248 -37.56 2.85 54.94
CA ASP A 248 -39.01 3.02 54.74
C ASP A 248 -39.85 1.96 55.49
N SER A 249 -39.33 0.74 55.66
CA SER A 249 -39.99 -0.24 56.55
C SER A 249 -39.69 0.06 58.02
N HIS A 250 -38.44 0.41 58.36
CA HIS A 250 -38.11 0.82 59.72
C HIS A 250 -39.04 1.93 60.23
N LEU A 251 -39.28 2.98 59.44
CA LEU A 251 -40.17 4.09 59.78
C LEU A 251 -41.66 3.72 59.95
N ARG A 252 -42.12 2.57 59.44
CA ARG A 252 -43.47 2.04 59.69
C ARG A 252 -43.51 1.09 60.88
N ASP A 253 -42.56 0.16 60.92
CA ASP A 253 -42.71 -1.12 61.62
C ASP A 253 -41.87 -1.20 62.91
N GLU A 254 -40.80 -0.40 63.01
CA GLU A 254 -39.77 -0.52 64.05
C GLU A 254 -39.40 0.80 64.75
N CYS A 255 -39.68 1.94 64.14
CA CYS A 255 -39.23 3.25 64.59
C CYS A 255 -40.00 3.73 65.83
N LYS A 256 -39.43 3.41 67.00
CA LYS A 256 -39.79 4.05 68.27
C LYS A 256 -39.14 5.43 68.30
N ALA A 257 -39.97 6.45 68.08
CA ALA A 257 -39.62 7.87 68.23
C ALA A 257 -39.76 8.32 69.70
#